data_AF-A0A377KBW2-F1
#
_entry.id   AF-A0A377KBW2-F1
#
_cell.length_a   1.000
_cell.length_b   1.000
_cell.length_c   1.000
_cell.angle_alpha   90.00
_cell.angle_beta   90.00
_cell.angle_gamma   90.00
#
_symmetry.space_group_name_H-M   'P 1'
#
loop_
_entity.id
_entity.type
_entity.pdbx_description
1 polymer ?
#
loop_
_entity_poly.entity_id
_entity_poly.type
_entity_poly.pdbx_seq_one_letter_code
_entity_poly.pdbx_strand_id
1 'polypeptide(L)'
;MSFSEFYQRSINEPEQFWAEQARRIDWQTPFTQTLDHSNPPFARWFCEGRTNLCHNAIDRWLEKQPEALAMIAVSSETEEERTFTFRQLHDEVNAVASMLRSLGVQRGDRVLVYMPMIAEAHITLLACARIGAIHSVVFGGFASHSVAARIDDAKPVLIVSADAGARGGKIIPYKKLLDDAISQAQHQPRHVLLVDRGLAKMARVSGRDVDFASLRHQHIGARVPVAWLESNETSCILYTSGTTGKPKGVQRDVGGYAVALATSMDTIFGGKAGGVFFCASDIGWVVGHSYIVYAPLLAGMATIVYEGLPTWPDCGVWWKIVEKYQVSRMFSAPTAHSRAEKIPYR
;
A
#
# COMPACT_ATOMS: atom_id res chain seq x y z
N MET A 1 29.24 4.91 -15.06
CA MET A 1 28.25 4.69 -16.14
C MET A 1 27.42 5.95 -16.25
N SER A 2 27.36 6.55 -17.43
CA SER A 2 26.50 7.70 -17.71
C SER A 2 25.02 7.28 -17.78
N PHE A 3 24.10 8.25 -17.70
CA PHE A 3 22.67 7.99 -17.92
C PHE A 3 22.41 7.35 -19.30
N SER A 4 23.09 7.84 -20.34
CA SER A 4 22.94 7.32 -21.71
C SER A 4 23.32 5.84 -21.79
N GLU A 5 24.47 5.46 -21.23
CA GLU A 5 24.92 4.07 -21.18
C GLU A 5 23.95 3.20 -20.38
N PHE A 6 23.50 3.68 -19.21
CA PHE A 6 22.56 2.96 -18.35
C PHE A 6 21.23 2.69 -19.09
N TYR A 7 20.69 3.71 -19.75
CA TYR A 7 19.47 3.61 -20.54
C TYR A 7 19.64 2.65 -21.73
N GLN A 8 20.71 2.80 -22.51
CA GLN A 8 20.95 1.95 -23.67
C GLN A 8 21.09 0.47 -23.28
N ARG A 9 21.78 0.16 -22.18
CA ARG A 9 21.84 -1.23 -21.66
C ARG A 9 20.46 -1.78 -21.32
N SER A 10 19.58 -0.97 -20.71
CA SER A 10 18.23 -1.41 -20.34
C SER A 10 17.34 -1.78 -21.54
N ILE A 11 17.62 -1.21 -22.72
CA ILE A 11 16.87 -1.44 -23.96
C ILE A 11 17.51 -2.55 -24.80
N ASN A 12 18.84 -2.52 -24.96
CA ASN A 12 19.56 -3.42 -25.86
C ASN A 12 19.88 -4.78 -25.21
N GLU A 13 19.99 -4.82 -23.87
CA GLU A 13 20.33 -6.00 -23.08
C GLU A 13 19.38 -6.19 -21.88
N PRO A 14 18.05 -6.21 -22.09
CA PRO A 14 17.07 -6.13 -21.01
C PRO A 14 17.19 -7.29 -20.00
N GLU A 15 17.46 -8.51 -20.44
CA GLU A 15 17.61 -9.67 -19.56
C GLU A 15 18.81 -9.55 -18.62
N GLN A 16 19.94 -9.07 -19.11
CA GLN A 16 21.15 -8.92 -18.31
C GLN A 16 21.01 -7.72 -17.37
N PHE A 17 20.51 -6.60 -17.89
CA PHE A 17 20.25 -5.40 -17.12
C PHE A 17 19.30 -5.65 -15.94
N TRP A 18 18.16 -6.31 -16.18
CA TRP A 18 17.18 -6.55 -15.13
C TRP A 18 17.60 -7.67 -14.17
N ALA A 19 18.40 -8.65 -14.61
CA ALA A 19 19.03 -9.60 -13.70
C ALA A 19 19.98 -8.91 -12.70
N GLU A 20 20.73 -7.90 -13.15
CA GLU A 20 21.54 -7.06 -12.25
C GLU A 20 20.65 -6.28 -11.27
N GLN A 21 19.57 -5.69 -11.75
CA GLN A 21 18.65 -4.92 -10.90
C GLN A 21 17.96 -5.79 -9.85
N ALA A 22 17.63 -7.03 -10.20
CA ALA A 22 16.97 -7.99 -9.32
C ALA A 22 17.76 -8.35 -8.05
N ARG A 23 19.08 -8.09 -8.03
CA ARG A 23 19.94 -8.25 -6.84
C ARG A 23 19.60 -7.27 -5.70
N ARG A 24 18.77 -6.25 -5.96
CA ARG A 24 18.24 -5.34 -4.93
C ARG A 24 17.14 -5.96 -4.07
N ILE A 25 16.64 -7.13 -4.47
CA ILE A 25 15.54 -7.85 -3.84
C ILE A 25 16.07 -9.19 -3.30
N ASP A 26 15.57 -9.59 -2.15
CA ASP A 26 15.84 -10.87 -1.51
C ASP A 26 14.91 -11.91 -2.13
N TRP A 27 15.51 -12.99 -2.64
CA TRP A 27 14.83 -14.12 -3.27
C TRP A 27 15.02 -15.34 -2.38
N GLN A 28 13.92 -15.96 -1.95
CA GLN A 28 13.98 -17.25 -1.25
C GLN A 28 14.42 -18.37 -2.21
N THR A 29 13.97 -18.30 -3.45
CA THR A 29 14.44 -19.15 -4.54
C THR A 29 14.87 -18.24 -5.68
N PRO A 30 16.13 -18.29 -6.13
CA PRO A 30 16.58 -17.53 -7.29
C PRO A 30 15.77 -17.85 -8.54
N PHE A 31 15.56 -16.87 -9.42
CA PHE A 31 14.96 -17.11 -10.73
C PHE A 31 15.96 -17.79 -11.68
N THR A 32 15.46 -18.57 -12.62
CA THR A 32 16.26 -19.27 -13.63
C THR A 32 16.24 -18.56 -14.98
N GLN A 33 15.19 -17.78 -15.26
CA GLN A 33 15.01 -17.02 -16.49
C GLN A 33 14.57 -15.59 -16.18
N THR A 34 15.30 -14.59 -16.66
CA THR A 34 14.97 -13.18 -16.38
C THR A 34 13.71 -12.73 -17.11
N LEU A 35 13.55 -13.08 -18.39
CA LEU A 35 12.42 -12.69 -19.22
C LEU A 35 11.94 -13.89 -20.03
N ASP A 36 10.67 -14.25 -19.86
CA ASP A 36 9.94 -15.10 -20.80
C ASP A 36 9.01 -14.19 -21.63
N HIS A 37 9.33 -14.08 -22.92
CA HIS A 37 8.59 -13.30 -23.91
C HIS A 37 7.95 -14.20 -24.99
N SER A 38 7.70 -15.48 -24.67
CA SER A 38 7.12 -16.45 -25.61
C SER A 38 5.64 -16.18 -25.94
N ASN A 39 4.91 -15.44 -25.09
CA ASN A 39 3.48 -15.15 -25.26
C ASN A 39 3.12 -13.65 -25.12
N PRO A 40 3.50 -12.76 -26.04
CA PRO A 40 3.13 -11.35 -25.98
C PRO A 40 1.60 -11.14 -26.10
N PRO A 41 1.01 -10.15 -25.40
CA PRO A 41 1.65 -9.14 -24.54
C PRO A 41 1.91 -9.60 -23.09
N PHE A 42 1.78 -10.89 -22.77
CA PHE A 42 1.89 -11.45 -21.42
C PHE A 42 3.32 -11.89 -21.08
N ALA A 43 4.26 -10.93 -21.14
CA ALA A 43 5.64 -11.18 -20.74
C ALA A 43 5.74 -11.49 -19.24
N ARG A 44 6.61 -12.44 -18.89
CA ARG A 44 6.87 -12.86 -17.50
C ARG A 44 8.30 -12.54 -17.11
N TRP A 45 8.50 -12.00 -15.92
CA TRP A 45 9.81 -11.59 -15.43
C TRP A 45 10.24 -12.43 -14.22
N PHE A 46 11.53 -12.78 -14.17
CA PHE A 46 12.16 -13.54 -13.09
C PHE A 46 11.44 -14.87 -12.80
N CYS A 47 11.25 -15.67 -13.85
CA CYS A 47 10.50 -16.92 -13.79
C CYS A 47 11.11 -17.91 -12.80
N GLU A 48 10.23 -18.64 -12.10
CA GLU A 48 10.56 -19.60 -11.02
C GLU A 48 11.14 -18.96 -9.75
N GLY A 49 11.55 -17.69 -9.82
CA GLY A 49 12.03 -16.94 -8.67
C GLY A 49 10.93 -16.76 -7.65
N ARG A 50 11.23 -17.04 -6.38
CA ARG A 50 10.29 -16.87 -5.27
C ARG A 50 10.71 -15.76 -4.33
N THR A 51 9.82 -14.80 -4.09
CA THR A 51 10.06 -13.64 -3.22
C THR A 51 8.77 -13.23 -2.50
N ASN A 52 8.83 -12.16 -1.71
CA ASN A 52 7.69 -11.58 -1.02
C ASN A 52 7.91 -10.07 -0.79
N LEU A 53 6.88 -9.26 -1.09
CA LEU A 53 6.93 -7.80 -0.93
C LEU A 53 7.07 -7.37 0.52
N CYS A 54 6.35 -7.99 1.46
CA CYS A 54 6.45 -7.67 2.90
C CYS A 54 7.84 -8.00 3.44
N HIS A 55 8.39 -9.17 3.10
CA HIS A 55 9.73 -9.56 3.53
C HIS A 55 10.78 -8.53 3.10
N ASN A 56 10.73 -8.12 1.83
CA ASN A 56 11.65 -7.13 1.28
C ASN A 56 11.42 -5.70 1.83
N ALA A 57 10.17 -5.37 2.16
CA ALA A 57 9.82 -4.09 2.73
C ALA A 57 10.18 -3.98 4.21
N ILE A 58 10.16 -5.08 4.98
CA ILE A 58 10.28 -5.05 6.44
C ILE A 58 11.32 -6.03 6.95
N ASP A 59 11.07 -7.33 6.80
CA ASP A 59 11.80 -8.40 7.51
C ASP A 59 13.31 -8.34 7.27
N ARG A 60 13.76 -8.11 6.02
CA ARG A 60 15.19 -8.04 5.70
C ARG A 60 15.93 -6.85 6.32
N TRP A 61 15.19 -5.83 6.78
CA TRP A 61 15.75 -4.66 7.43
C TRP A 61 15.90 -4.83 8.94
N LEU A 62 15.29 -5.86 9.54
CA LEU A 62 15.36 -6.11 10.99
C LEU A 62 16.78 -6.44 11.48
N GLU A 63 17.60 -7.06 10.63
CA GLU A 63 19.00 -7.35 10.97
C GLU A 63 19.91 -6.10 10.82
N LYS A 64 19.50 -5.14 9.99
CA LYS A 64 20.32 -3.98 9.60
C LYS A 64 19.98 -2.72 10.39
N GLN A 65 18.69 -2.47 10.60
CA GLN A 65 18.17 -1.21 11.16
C GLN A 65 16.81 -1.38 11.86
N PRO A 66 16.67 -2.30 12.83
CA PRO A 66 15.36 -2.62 13.43
C PRO A 66 14.72 -1.42 14.17
N GLU A 67 15.55 -0.52 14.70
CA GLU A 67 15.09 0.66 15.45
C GLU A 67 14.99 1.92 14.60
N ALA A 68 15.34 1.86 13.31
CA ALA A 68 15.12 2.98 12.40
C ALA A 68 13.62 3.14 12.12
N LEU A 69 13.18 4.38 11.90
CA LEU A 69 11.81 4.68 11.50
C LEU A 69 11.49 3.98 10.18
N ALA A 70 10.31 3.36 10.12
CA ALA A 70 9.76 2.69 8.94
C ALA A 70 8.48 3.36 8.45
N MET A 71 7.60 3.78 9.37
CA MET A 71 6.35 4.43 9.01
C MET A 71 6.03 5.57 9.98
N ILE A 72 5.58 6.69 9.41
CA ILE A 72 5.18 7.89 10.14
C ILE A 72 3.76 8.22 9.65
N ALA A 73 2.75 7.95 10.48
CA ALA A 73 1.37 8.28 10.19
C ALA A 73 1.00 9.61 10.85
N VAL A 74 0.59 10.59 10.05
CA VAL A 74 0.25 11.95 10.49
C VAL A 74 -1.11 12.32 9.92
N SER A 75 -2.00 12.82 10.77
CA SER A 75 -3.29 13.39 10.36
C SER A 75 -3.36 14.84 10.79
N SER A 76 -3.41 15.77 9.83
CA SER A 76 -3.71 17.18 10.14
C SER A 76 -5.20 17.44 10.37
N GLU A 77 -6.02 16.41 10.14
CA GLU A 77 -7.47 16.46 10.29
C GLU A 77 -7.91 16.07 11.71
N THR A 78 -7.15 15.17 12.35
CA THR A 78 -7.45 14.63 13.69
C THR A 78 -6.36 14.92 14.72
N GLU A 79 -5.28 15.59 14.30
CA GLU A 79 -4.07 15.84 15.12
C GLU A 79 -3.38 14.57 15.62
N GLU A 80 -3.73 13.42 15.02
CA GLU A 80 -3.15 12.13 15.35
C GLU A 80 -1.77 11.97 14.72
N GLU A 81 -0.83 11.47 15.51
CA GLU A 81 0.52 11.15 15.06
C GLU A 81 0.99 9.83 15.66
N ARG A 82 1.43 8.91 14.80
CA ARG A 82 1.99 7.62 15.21
C ARG A 82 3.23 7.30 14.39
N THR A 83 4.29 6.88 15.07
CA THR A 83 5.54 6.45 14.45
C THR A 83 5.81 4.99 14.75
N PHE A 84 6.43 4.31 13.79
CA PHE A 84 6.77 2.90 13.89
C PHE A 84 8.21 2.72 13.42
N THR A 85 9.03 2.06 14.24
CA THR A 85 10.31 1.50 13.79
C THR A 85 10.08 0.28 12.89
N PHE A 86 11.12 -0.20 12.20
CA PHE A 86 11.01 -1.46 11.44
C PHE A 86 10.56 -2.63 12.31
N ARG A 87 11.05 -2.73 13.56
CA ARG A 87 10.62 -3.76 14.52
C ARG A 87 9.14 -3.63 14.88
N GLN A 88 8.70 -2.41 15.20
CA GLN A 88 7.30 -2.17 15.56
C GLN A 88 6.37 -2.44 14.37
N LEU A 89 6.72 -1.96 13.17
CA LEU A 89 5.95 -2.22 11.96
C LEU A 89 5.90 -3.71 11.63
N HIS A 90 7.01 -4.45 11.81
CA HIS A 90 7.01 -5.90 11.68
C HIS A 90 6.02 -6.56 12.65
N ASP A 91 6.03 -6.19 13.93
CA ASP A 91 5.14 -6.77 14.93
C ASP A 91 3.66 -6.47 14.61
N GLU A 92 3.35 -5.24 14.20
CA GLU A 92 2.00 -4.86 13.75
C GLU A 92 1.54 -5.67 12.54
N VAL A 93 2.40 -5.79 11.52
CA VAL A 93 2.07 -6.53 10.30
C VAL A 93 1.86 -8.01 10.61
N ASN A 94 2.60 -8.59 11.56
CA ASN A 94 2.37 -9.98 11.99
C ASN A 94 1.04 -10.14 12.74
N ALA A 95 0.71 -9.21 13.64
CA ALA A 95 -0.57 -9.22 14.33
C ALA A 95 -1.73 -9.15 13.32
N VAL A 96 -1.68 -8.18 12.40
CA VAL A 96 -2.73 -8.02 11.37
C VAL A 96 -2.76 -9.20 10.41
N ALA A 97 -1.62 -9.73 9.97
CA ALA A 97 -1.59 -10.94 9.13
C ALA A 97 -2.25 -12.14 9.83
N SER A 98 -2.09 -12.26 11.15
CA SER A 98 -2.74 -13.30 11.94
C SER A 98 -4.24 -13.06 12.07
N MET A 99 -4.68 -11.81 12.20
CA MET A 99 -6.10 -11.42 12.17
C MET A 99 -6.74 -11.79 10.81
N LEU A 100 -6.07 -11.47 9.70
CA LEU A 100 -6.58 -11.81 8.36
C LEU A 100 -6.77 -13.33 8.22
N ARG A 101 -5.80 -14.13 8.68
CA ARG A 101 -5.91 -15.60 8.66
C ARG A 101 -7.02 -16.13 9.57
N SER A 102 -7.24 -15.55 10.76
CA SER A 102 -8.33 -15.98 11.65
C SER A 102 -9.71 -15.66 11.08
N LEU A 103 -9.82 -14.64 10.23
CA LEU A 103 -11.01 -14.32 9.44
C LEU A 103 -11.14 -15.17 8.15
N GLY A 104 -10.22 -16.11 7.92
CA GLY A 104 -10.27 -17.07 6.83
C GLY A 104 -9.60 -16.63 5.53
N VAL A 105 -8.80 -15.55 5.52
CA VAL A 105 -8.04 -15.12 4.33
C VAL A 105 -6.90 -16.11 4.06
N GLN A 106 -6.83 -16.60 2.82
CA GLN A 106 -5.77 -17.48 2.33
C GLN A 106 -4.94 -16.84 1.21
N ARG A 107 -3.87 -17.52 0.78
CA ARG A 107 -3.08 -17.10 -0.40
C ARG A 107 -3.97 -17.08 -1.64
N GLY A 108 -3.88 -16.02 -2.44
CA GLY A 108 -4.70 -15.81 -3.63
C GLY A 108 -6.09 -15.24 -3.34
N ASP A 109 -6.49 -15.13 -2.07
CA ASP A 109 -7.74 -14.46 -1.72
C ASP A 109 -7.66 -12.95 -1.90
N ARG A 110 -8.77 -12.36 -2.36
CA ARG A 110 -8.87 -10.90 -2.49
C ARG A 110 -9.32 -10.29 -1.17
N VAL A 111 -8.60 -9.29 -0.70
CA VAL A 111 -8.97 -8.45 0.44
C VAL A 111 -9.20 -7.04 -0.07
N LEU A 112 -10.44 -6.56 -0.01
CA LEU A 112 -10.76 -5.21 -0.46
C LEU A 112 -10.51 -4.23 0.68
N VAL A 113 -9.77 -3.16 0.40
CA VAL A 113 -9.41 -2.14 1.39
C VAL A 113 -10.08 -0.82 0.99
N TYR A 114 -11.02 -0.37 1.80
CA TYR A 114 -11.73 0.90 1.63
C TYR A 114 -11.55 1.73 2.91
N MET A 115 -10.38 2.37 3.04
CA MET A 115 -9.99 3.11 4.24
C MET A 115 -9.43 4.50 3.90
N PRO A 116 -9.50 5.45 4.84
CA PRO A 116 -8.75 6.70 4.75
C PRO A 116 -7.23 6.47 4.86
N MET A 117 -6.45 7.54 4.71
CA MET A 117 -4.98 7.54 4.76
C MET A 117 -4.44 7.38 6.20
N ILE A 118 -4.73 6.23 6.82
CA ILE A 118 -4.32 5.89 8.20
C ILE A 118 -3.29 4.74 8.23
N ALA A 119 -2.63 4.57 9.38
CA ALA A 119 -1.63 3.53 9.58
C ALA A 119 -2.19 2.12 9.32
N GLU A 120 -3.39 1.84 9.78
CA GLU A 120 -4.08 0.55 9.65
C GLU A 120 -4.24 0.14 8.19
N ALA A 121 -4.45 1.10 7.28
CA ALA A 121 -4.53 0.82 5.86
C ALA A 121 -3.21 0.30 5.29
N HIS A 122 -2.10 0.94 5.65
CA HIS A 122 -0.77 0.53 5.21
C HIS A 122 -0.38 -0.83 5.80
N ILE A 123 -0.63 -1.02 7.09
CA ILE A 123 -0.36 -2.29 7.80
C ILE A 123 -1.20 -3.42 7.18
N THR A 124 -2.46 -3.17 6.83
CA THR A 124 -3.33 -4.15 6.16
C THR A 124 -2.76 -4.58 4.80
N LEU A 125 -2.27 -3.64 3.99
CA LEU A 125 -1.66 -3.94 2.69
C LEU A 125 -0.39 -4.80 2.83
N LEU A 126 0.46 -4.47 3.80
CA LEU A 126 1.67 -5.22 4.11
C LEU A 126 1.35 -6.61 4.67
N ALA A 127 0.31 -6.74 5.50
CA ALA A 127 -0.18 -8.01 6.02
C ALA A 127 -0.75 -8.91 4.92
N CYS A 128 -1.52 -8.36 3.97
CA CYS A 128 -1.97 -9.08 2.78
C CYS A 128 -0.77 -9.61 1.98
N ALA A 129 0.21 -8.75 1.70
CA ALA A 129 1.43 -9.14 1.00
C ALA A 129 2.21 -10.25 1.75
N ARG A 130 2.27 -10.20 3.09
CA ARG A 130 2.94 -11.22 3.92
C ARG A 130 2.35 -12.61 3.73
N ILE A 131 1.02 -12.71 3.69
CA ILE A 131 0.32 -14.01 3.61
C ILE A 131 0.00 -14.44 2.17
N GLY A 132 0.37 -13.62 1.19
CA GLY A 132 0.09 -13.87 -0.23
C GLY A 132 -1.36 -13.64 -0.61
N ALA A 133 -2.10 -12.82 0.15
CA ALA A 133 -3.41 -12.35 -0.24
C ALA A 133 -3.28 -11.17 -1.21
N ILE A 134 -4.24 -11.05 -2.12
CA ILE A 134 -4.30 -10.03 -3.15
C ILE A 134 -5.11 -8.86 -2.61
N HIS A 135 -4.46 -7.79 -2.16
CA HIS A 135 -5.21 -6.61 -1.74
C HIS A 135 -5.72 -5.82 -2.95
N SER A 136 -6.92 -5.24 -2.78
CA SER A 136 -7.51 -4.34 -3.76
C SER A 136 -8.01 -3.08 -3.07
N VAL A 137 -7.27 -1.99 -3.23
CA VAL A 137 -7.64 -0.72 -2.61
C VAL A 137 -8.66 0.01 -3.46
N VAL A 138 -9.66 0.55 -2.78
CA VAL A 138 -10.68 1.41 -3.36
C VAL A 138 -10.51 2.81 -2.80
N PHE A 139 -10.37 3.80 -3.70
CA PHE A 139 -10.21 5.19 -3.29
C PHE A 139 -11.40 5.65 -2.43
N GLY A 140 -11.08 6.25 -1.27
CA GLY A 140 -12.04 6.68 -0.27
C GLY A 140 -13.12 7.65 -0.75
N GLY A 141 -12.83 8.43 -1.81
CA GLY A 141 -13.78 9.37 -2.38
C GLY A 141 -14.80 8.77 -3.35
N PHE A 142 -14.80 7.46 -3.59
CA PHE A 142 -15.80 6.83 -4.44
C PHE A 142 -17.16 6.70 -3.76
N ALA A 143 -18.22 6.87 -4.55
CA ALA A 143 -19.60 6.60 -4.16
C ALA A 143 -19.89 5.10 -4.07
N SER A 144 -20.90 4.71 -3.31
CA SER A 144 -21.23 3.31 -3.01
C SER A 144 -21.39 2.41 -4.23
N HIS A 145 -22.03 2.88 -5.31
CA HIS A 145 -22.17 2.09 -6.55
C HIS A 145 -20.81 1.76 -7.20
N SER A 146 -19.83 2.67 -7.10
CA SER A 146 -18.48 2.47 -7.61
C SER A 146 -17.66 1.49 -6.76
N VAL A 147 -17.96 1.43 -5.46
CA VAL A 147 -17.41 0.42 -4.54
C VAL A 147 -18.06 -0.94 -4.82
N ALA A 148 -19.38 -1.00 -4.98
CA ALA A 148 -20.13 -2.22 -5.27
C ALA A 148 -19.63 -2.92 -6.55
N ALA A 149 -19.42 -2.17 -7.63
CA ALA A 149 -18.89 -2.71 -8.88
C ALA A 149 -17.50 -3.38 -8.72
N ARG A 150 -16.68 -2.91 -7.78
CA ARG A 150 -15.37 -3.51 -7.47
C ARG A 150 -15.49 -4.71 -6.54
N ILE A 151 -16.43 -4.69 -5.61
CA ILE A 151 -16.78 -5.86 -4.79
C ILE A 151 -17.19 -7.03 -5.70
N ASP A 152 -18.05 -6.78 -6.69
CA ASP A 152 -18.55 -7.80 -7.60
C ASP A 152 -17.49 -8.38 -8.53
N ASP A 153 -16.53 -7.55 -8.96
CA ASP A 153 -15.44 -7.98 -9.83
C ASP A 153 -14.32 -8.71 -9.05
N ALA A 154 -13.86 -8.13 -7.93
CA ALA A 154 -12.79 -8.71 -7.11
C ALA A 154 -13.25 -9.92 -6.29
N LYS A 155 -14.55 -10.00 -5.97
CA LYS A 155 -15.16 -11.01 -5.10
C LYS A 155 -14.38 -11.22 -3.80
N PRO A 156 -14.15 -10.16 -2.99
CA PRO A 156 -13.27 -10.25 -1.83
C PRO A 156 -13.84 -11.18 -0.75
N VAL A 157 -12.97 -11.96 -0.11
CA VAL A 157 -13.37 -12.78 1.06
C VAL A 157 -13.55 -11.91 2.31
N LEU A 158 -12.80 -10.81 2.39
CA LEU A 158 -12.78 -9.85 3.49
C LEU A 158 -12.75 -8.43 2.93
N ILE A 159 -13.50 -7.53 3.55
CA ILE A 159 -13.36 -6.08 3.35
C ILE A 159 -12.81 -5.45 4.61
N VAL A 160 -11.84 -4.55 4.50
CA VAL A 160 -11.30 -3.76 5.61
C VAL A 160 -11.66 -2.29 5.40
N SER A 161 -12.24 -1.65 6.42
CA SER A 161 -12.75 -0.28 6.36
C SER A 161 -12.62 0.41 7.73
N ALA A 162 -13.08 1.65 7.82
CA ALA A 162 -13.19 2.43 9.05
C ALA A 162 -14.62 2.93 9.27
N ASP A 163 -14.91 3.42 10.48
CA ASP A 163 -16.10 4.21 10.75
C ASP A 163 -16.18 5.42 9.80
N ALA A 164 -15.11 6.20 9.72
CA ALA A 164 -15.03 7.39 8.89
C ALA A 164 -13.60 7.82 8.51
N GLY A 165 -13.51 8.68 7.50
CA GLY A 165 -12.32 9.45 7.14
C GLY A 165 -12.53 10.93 7.48
N ALA A 166 -11.45 11.68 7.63
CA ALA A 166 -11.51 13.14 7.72
C ALA A 166 -10.71 13.77 6.58
N ARG A 167 -11.25 14.81 5.95
CA ARG A 167 -10.57 15.53 4.87
C ARG A 167 -11.09 16.95 4.68
N GLY A 168 -10.21 17.94 4.77
CA GLY A 168 -10.55 19.36 4.70
C GLY A 168 -11.59 19.78 5.74
N GLY A 169 -11.48 19.26 6.97
CA GLY A 169 -12.43 19.49 8.06
C GLY A 169 -13.78 18.79 7.91
N LYS A 170 -13.96 17.92 6.90
CA LYS A 170 -15.20 17.18 6.67
C LYS A 170 -15.04 15.70 7.03
N ILE A 171 -16.04 15.17 7.73
CA ILE A 171 -16.15 13.74 8.02
C ILE A 171 -16.82 13.02 6.85
N ILE A 172 -16.18 11.94 6.38
CA ILE A 172 -16.67 11.05 5.33
C ILE A 172 -17.10 9.75 6.01
N PRO A 173 -18.40 9.38 6.02
CA PRO A 173 -18.89 8.21 6.76
C PRO A 173 -18.66 6.90 5.98
N TYR A 174 -17.43 6.37 6.03
CA TYR A 174 -17.01 5.16 5.30
C TYR A 174 -17.91 3.96 5.59
N LYS A 175 -18.29 3.73 6.86
CA LYS A 175 -19.16 2.59 7.20
C LYS A 175 -20.49 2.66 6.47
N LYS A 176 -21.15 3.82 6.47
CA LYS A 176 -22.43 3.99 5.77
C LYS A 176 -22.27 3.76 4.27
N LEU A 177 -21.25 4.37 3.67
CA LEU A 177 -20.97 4.23 2.24
C LEU A 177 -20.69 2.77 1.85
N LEU A 178 -19.98 2.03 2.71
CA LEU A 178 -19.68 0.62 2.53
C LEU A 178 -20.93 -0.26 2.69
N ASP A 179 -21.78 -0.02 3.68
CA ASP A 179 -23.03 -0.78 3.84
C ASP A 179 -23.94 -0.60 2.63
N ASP A 180 -24.10 0.65 2.18
CA ASP A 180 -24.85 0.96 0.95
C ASP A 180 -24.25 0.22 -0.26
N ALA A 181 -22.91 0.12 -0.35
CA ALA A 181 -22.23 -0.58 -1.43
C ALA A 181 -22.44 -2.10 -1.37
N ILE A 182 -22.30 -2.70 -0.18
CA ILE A 182 -22.52 -4.13 0.04
C ILE A 182 -23.97 -4.51 -0.28
N SER A 183 -24.95 -3.65 0.04
CA SER A 183 -26.36 -3.90 -0.34
C SER A 183 -26.62 -3.86 -1.84
N GLN A 184 -25.78 -3.13 -2.60
CA GLN A 184 -25.87 -3.02 -4.06
C GLN A 184 -25.09 -4.12 -4.78
N ALA A 185 -24.09 -4.70 -4.11
CA ALA A 185 -23.24 -5.75 -4.66
C ALA A 185 -23.95 -7.11 -4.69
N GLN A 186 -23.69 -7.89 -5.74
CA GLN A 186 -24.11 -9.28 -5.83
C GLN A 186 -23.24 -10.19 -4.94
N HIS A 187 -21.94 -9.90 -4.86
CA HIS A 187 -21.01 -10.65 -4.01
C HIS A 187 -21.03 -10.12 -2.58
N GLN A 188 -21.25 -11.00 -1.62
CA GLN A 188 -21.26 -10.67 -0.18
C GLN A 188 -19.96 -11.14 0.47
N PRO A 189 -19.17 -10.25 1.12
CA PRO A 189 -17.97 -10.66 1.81
C PRO A 189 -18.33 -11.46 3.08
N ARG A 190 -17.44 -12.37 3.49
CA ARG A 190 -17.65 -13.17 4.71
C ARG A 190 -17.63 -12.29 5.96
N HIS A 191 -16.65 -11.40 6.02
CA HIS A 191 -16.46 -10.48 7.14
C HIS A 191 -16.14 -9.06 6.63
N VAL A 192 -16.41 -8.09 7.49
CA VAL A 192 -15.95 -6.71 7.34
C VAL A 192 -15.17 -6.33 8.59
N LEU A 193 -13.88 -6.05 8.45
CA LEU A 193 -13.02 -5.63 9.55
C LEU A 193 -13.01 -4.10 9.63
N LEU A 194 -13.38 -3.54 10.78
CA LEU A 194 -13.65 -2.10 10.95
C LEU A 194 -12.73 -1.46 11.97
N VAL A 195 -12.04 -0.40 11.55
CA VAL A 195 -11.32 0.52 12.44
C VAL A 195 -12.31 1.53 13.01
N ASP A 196 -12.42 1.59 14.34
CA ASP A 196 -13.27 2.55 15.04
C ASP A 196 -12.43 3.77 15.45
N ARG A 197 -12.56 4.87 14.71
CA ARG A 197 -11.82 6.12 14.96
C ARG A 197 -12.60 7.10 15.82
N GLY A 198 -13.85 6.80 16.17
CA GLY A 198 -14.74 7.70 16.91
C GLY A 198 -15.16 8.96 16.12
N LEU A 199 -15.01 8.97 14.80
CA LEU A 199 -15.31 10.13 13.95
C LEU A 199 -16.76 10.15 13.47
N ALA A 200 -17.40 8.99 13.38
CA ALA A 200 -18.81 8.88 13.00
C ALA A 200 -19.50 7.72 13.73
N LYS A 201 -20.83 7.80 13.84
CA LYS A 201 -21.61 6.65 14.35
C LYS A 201 -21.43 5.46 13.42
N MET A 202 -20.97 4.34 13.97
CA MET A 202 -20.70 3.11 13.24
C MET A 202 -21.65 1.98 13.68
N ALA A 203 -22.78 1.83 12.99
CA ALA A 203 -23.67 0.69 13.21
C ALA A 203 -22.99 -0.59 12.72
N ARG A 204 -22.95 -1.63 13.57
CA ARG A 204 -22.31 -2.92 13.27
C ARG A 204 -23.38 -3.98 12.94
N VAL A 205 -23.13 -4.75 11.89
CA VAL A 205 -23.96 -5.90 11.48
C VAL A 205 -23.43 -7.17 12.14
N SER A 206 -24.24 -7.75 13.03
CA SER A 206 -23.88 -8.97 13.76
C SER A 206 -23.51 -10.12 12.82
N GLY A 207 -22.46 -10.87 13.17
CA GLY A 207 -21.93 -11.99 12.37
C GLY A 207 -21.08 -11.60 11.17
N ARG A 208 -21.13 -10.34 10.70
CA ARG A 208 -20.35 -9.84 9.57
C ARG A 208 -19.24 -8.88 10.01
N ASP A 209 -19.61 -7.88 10.82
CA ASP A 209 -18.73 -6.77 11.17
C ASP A 209 -17.88 -7.12 12.40
N VAL A 210 -16.56 -7.00 12.26
CA VAL A 210 -15.57 -7.33 13.29
C VAL A 210 -14.76 -6.09 13.63
N ASP A 211 -14.52 -5.88 14.92
CA ASP A 211 -13.75 -4.74 15.43
C ASP A 211 -12.24 -4.97 15.28
N PHE A 212 -11.56 -4.02 14.61
CA PHE A 212 -10.13 -4.13 14.33
C PHE A 212 -9.30 -4.15 15.62
N ALA A 213 -9.53 -3.21 16.53
CA ALA A 213 -8.74 -3.07 17.75
C ALA A 213 -8.88 -4.29 18.68
N SER A 214 -10.12 -4.74 18.90
CA SER A 214 -10.42 -5.91 19.74
C SER A 214 -9.81 -7.19 19.18
N LEU A 215 -9.90 -7.40 17.86
CA LEU A 215 -9.28 -8.57 17.22
C LEU A 215 -7.76 -8.44 17.23
N ARG A 216 -7.19 -7.26 16.97
CA ARG A 216 -5.75 -7.01 17.04
C ARG A 216 -5.19 -7.37 18.41
N HIS A 217 -5.87 -6.99 19.49
CA HIS A 217 -5.44 -7.31 20.85
C HIS A 217 -5.24 -8.82 21.09
N GLN A 218 -6.07 -9.66 20.45
CA GLN A 218 -5.97 -11.12 20.56
C GLN A 218 -4.77 -11.71 19.79
N HIS A 219 -4.21 -10.93 18.86
CA HIS A 219 -3.13 -11.36 17.95
C HIS A 219 -1.81 -10.63 18.20
N ILE A 220 -1.70 -9.83 19.27
CA ILE A 220 -0.43 -9.21 19.68
C ILE A 220 0.62 -10.30 19.94
N GLY A 221 1.84 -10.09 19.42
CA GLY A 221 2.94 -11.05 19.56
C GLY A 221 2.87 -12.23 18.59
N ALA A 222 1.87 -12.29 17.71
CA ALA A 222 1.82 -13.31 16.67
C ALA A 222 3.09 -13.27 15.79
N ARG A 223 3.44 -14.45 15.24
CA ARG A 223 4.51 -14.64 14.26
C ARG A 223 3.93 -15.42 13.10
N VAL A 224 3.74 -14.73 11.98
CA VAL A 224 3.14 -15.30 10.78
C VAL A 224 4.25 -15.57 9.78
N PRO A 225 4.44 -16.83 9.32
CA PRO A 225 5.40 -17.13 8.28
C PRO A 225 5.09 -16.38 6.97
N VAL A 226 6.14 -15.91 6.31
CA VAL A 226 6.07 -15.28 4.98
C VAL A 226 5.60 -16.31 3.95
N ALA A 227 4.61 -15.96 3.15
CA ALA A 227 4.21 -16.75 1.98
C ALA A 227 5.14 -16.40 0.81
N TRP A 228 5.97 -17.35 0.41
CA TRP A 228 6.86 -17.19 -0.73
C TRP A 228 6.10 -17.42 -2.04
N LEU A 229 6.06 -16.39 -2.88
CA LEU A 229 5.31 -16.35 -4.12
C LEU A 229 6.27 -16.36 -5.31
N GLU A 230 5.91 -17.07 -6.36
CA GLU A 230 6.56 -16.94 -7.66
C GLU A 230 6.41 -15.50 -8.17
N SER A 231 7.45 -15.00 -8.84
CA SER A 231 7.57 -13.61 -9.28
C SER A 231 6.33 -13.06 -9.98
N ASN A 232 5.66 -13.86 -10.80
CA ASN A 232 4.56 -13.46 -11.66
C ASN A 232 3.17 -13.71 -11.04
N GLU A 233 3.10 -14.17 -9.78
CA GLU A 233 1.83 -14.22 -9.05
C GLU A 233 1.31 -12.80 -8.78
N THR A 234 -0.02 -12.68 -8.72
CA THR A 234 -0.66 -11.39 -8.48
C THR A 234 -0.44 -10.94 -7.04
N SER A 235 0.12 -9.74 -6.86
CA SER A 235 0.32 -9.09 -5.56
C SER A 235 -0.86 -8.19 -5.18
N CYS A 236 -1.43 -7.46 -6.14
CA CYS A 236 -2.54 -6.55 -5.91
C CYS A 236 -3.39 -6.31 -7.16
N ILE A 237 -4.59 -5.79 -6.94
CA ILE A 237 -5.53 -5.35 -7.99
C ILE A 237 -5.86 -3.87 -7.77
N LEU A 238 -5.50 -3.02 -8.73
CA LEU A 238 -5.91 -1.63 -8.76
C LEU A 238 -6.89 -1.37 -9.90
N TYR A 239 -8.08 -0.89 -9.55
CA TYR A 239 -9.11 -0.59 -10.53
C TYR A 239 -8.90 0.77 -11.18
N THR A 240 -8.88 0.79 -12.51
CA THR A 240 -8.84 2.03 -13.30
C THR A 240 -10.19 2.33 -13.95
N SER A 241 -10.48 3.61 -14.17
CA SER A 241 -11.64 4.04 -14.94
C SER A 241 -11.43 3.67 -16.42
N GLY A 242 -12.12 2.65 -16.90
CA GLY A 242 -12.21 2.39 -18.34
C GLY A 242 -13.03 3.48 -19.03
N THR A 243 -12.76 3.72 -20.31
CA THR A 243 -13.51 4.68 -21.14
C THR A 243 -14.94 4.23 -21.44
N THR A 244 -15.24 2.95 -21.27
CA THR A 244 -16.59 2.35 -21.35
C THR A 244 -16.68 1.11 -20.43
N GLY A 245 -17.79 0.94 -19.71
CA GLY A 245 -18.14 -0.31 -19.03
C GLY A 245 -17.66 -0.49 -17.58
N LYS A 246 -17.56 -1.76 -17.15
CA LYS A 246 -17.19 -2.17 -15.78
C LYS A 246 -15.74 -1.74 -15.44
N PRO A 247 -15.43 -1.41 -14.17
CA PRO A 247 -14.07 -1.12 -13.73
C PRO A 247 -13.09 -2.23 -14.13
N LYS A 248 -11.90 -1.88 -14.61
CA LYS A 248 -10.88 -2.85 -15.02
C LYS A 248 -9.85 -3.02 -13.90
N GLY A 249 -9.78 -4.22 -13.32
CA GLY A 249 -8.81 -4.56 -12.29
C GLY A 249 -7.42 -4.79 -12.88
N VAL A 250 -6.55 -3.79 -12.82
CA VAL A 250 -5.15 -3.93 -13.26
C VAL A 250 -4.41 -4.74 -12.20
N GLN A 251 -3.87 -5.88 -12.62
CA GLN A 251 -3.07 -6.75 -11.76
C GLN A 251 -1.60 -6.33 -11.79
N ARG A 252 -0.94 -6.45 -10.64
CA ARG A 252 0.51 -6.33 -10.53
C ARG A 252 1.09 -7.64 -10.06
N ASP A 253 2.21 -8.03 -10.64
CA ASP A 253 3.01 -9.16 -10.21
C ASP A 253 3.77 -8.84 -8.90
N VAL A 254 4.50 -9.80 -8.35
CA VAL A 254 5.26 -9.65 -7.09
C VAL A 254 6.69 -9.21 -7.38
N GLY A 255 7.43 -9.99 -8.16
CA GLY A 255 8.87 -9.85 -8.32
C GLY A 255 9.27 -8.71 -9.24
N GLY A 256 8.68 -8.64 -10.44
CA GLY A 256 8.89 -7.54 -11.37
C GLY A 256 8.53 -6.18 -10.76
N TYR A 257 7.40 -6.14 -10.06
CA TYR A 257 7.00 -4.95 -9.31
C TYR A 257 8.02 -4.55 -8.23
N ALA A 258 8.47 -5.49 -7.39
CA ALA A 258 9.48 -5.21 -6.36
C ALA A 258 10.79 -4.68 -6.95
N VAL A 259 11.31 -5.34 -7.99
CA VAL A 259 12.57 -4.96 -8.66
C VAL A 259 12.46 -3.57 -9.29
N ALA A 260 11.37 -3.28 -9.99
CA ALA A 260 11.14 -1.97 -10.59
C ALA A 260 11.10 -0.86 -9.54
N LEU A 261 10.39 -1.07 -8.43
CA LEU A 261 10.31 -0.09 -7.35
C LEU A 261 11.66 0.13 -6.67
N ALA A 262 12.37 -0.93 -6.29
CA ALA A 262 13.68 -0.80 -5.65
C ALA A 262 14.70 -0.12 -6.58
N THR A 263 14.65 -0.41 -7.88
CA THR A 263 15.48 0.27 -8.89
C THR A 263 15.14 1.74 -8.97
N SER A 264 13.85 2.10 -9.06
CA SER A 264 13.41 3.50 -9.16
C SER A 264 13.82 4.33 -7.95
N MET A 265 13.79 3.75 -6.74
CA MET A 265 14.21 4.45 -5.53
C MET A 265 15.69 4.79 -5.59
N ASP A 266 16.53 3.87 -6.06
CA ASP A 266 17.97 4.09 -6.17
C ASP A 266 18.31 5.07 -7.30
N THR A 267 17.73 4.90 -8.49
CA THR A 267 18.17 5.58 -9.71
C THR A 267 17.43 6.88 -10.01
N ILE A 268 16.15 7.00 -9.64
CA ILE A 268 15.34 8.20 -9.91
C ILE A 268 15.29 9.09 -8.67
N PHE A 269 14.94 8.51 -7.52
CA PHE A 269 14.77 9.28 -6.29
C PHE A 269 16.05 9.40 -5.47
N GLY A 270 17.09 8.61 -5.76
CA GLY A 270 18.32 8.60 -4.96
C GLY A 270 18.06 8.32 -3.47
N GLY A 271 17.09 7.43 -3.19
CA GLY A 271 16.71 6.99 -1.86
C GLY A 271 17.82 6.18 -1.19
N LYS A 272 17.94 6.32 0.13
CA LYS A 272 18.97 5.65 0.93
C LYS A 272 18.35 5.18 2.24
N ALA A 273 18.73 3.98 2.67
CA ALA A 273 18.27 3.41 3.93
C ALA A 273 18.50 4.39 5.10
N GLY A 274 17.54 4.46 6.01
CA GLY A 274 17.52 5.43 7.11
C GLY A 274 16.97 6.82 6.75
N GLY A 275 16.79 7.14 5.45
CA GLY A 275 16.14 8.38 5.03
C GLY A 275 14.61 8.34 5.18
N VAL A 276 13.97 9.51 5.13
CA VAL A 276 12.51 9.64 5.14
C VAL A 276 12.01 10.05 3.75
N PHE A 277 11.00 9.35 3.22
CA PHE A 277 10.36 9.61 1.94
C PHE A 277 8.91 10.07 2.15
N PHE A 278 8.55 11.22 1.58
CA PHE A 278 7.18 11.73 1.64
C PHE A 278 6.55 11.75 0.25
N CYS A 279 5.69 10.78 -0.04
CA CYS A 279 4.84 10.83 -1.21
C CYS A 279 3.47 11.42 -0.85
N ALA A 280 3.22 12.65 -1.28
CA ALA A 280 1.94 13.33 -1.07
C ALA A 280 0.90 12.88 -2.10
N SER A 281 0.46 11.63 -1.97
CA SER A 281 -0.58 11.00 -2.78
C SER A 281 -1.58 10.26 -1.89
N ASP A 282 -2.40 9.41 -2.48
CA ASP A 282 -3.37 8.57 -1.78
C ASP A 282 -3.20 7.12 -2.22
N ILE A 283 -3.29 6.17 -1.27
CA ILE A 283 -3.14 4.74 -1.54
C ILE A 283 -4.23 4.18 -2.44
N GLY A 284 -5.32 4.90 -2.73
CA GLY A 284 -6.29 4.51 -3.77
C GLY A 284 -5.74 4.55 -5.20
N TRP A 285 -4.54 5.12 -5.41
CA TRP A 285 -3.88 5.24 -6.72
C TRP A 285 -2.59 4.44 -6.79
N VAL A 286 -2.13 4.17 -8.02
CA VAL A 286 -0.88 3.44 -8.25
C VAL A 286 0.35 4.15 -7.66
N VAL A 287 0.32 5.48 -7.62
CA VAL A 287 1.39 6.28 -7.00
C VAL A 287 1.46 6.01 -5.51
N GLY A 288 0.33 6.01 -4.80
CA GLY A 288 0.30 5.72 -3.36
C GLY A 288 0.71 4.29 -3.03
N HIS A 289 0.20 3.30 -3.77
CA HIS A 289 0.65 1.91 -3.61
C HIS A 289 2.16 1.77 -3.79
N SER A 290 2.68 2.38 -4.85
CA SER A 290 4.09 2.24 -5.22
C SER A 290 4.99 3.01 -4.29
N TYR A 291 4.69 4.29 -4.03
CA TYR A 291 5.63 5.24 -3.43
C TYR A 291 5.22 5.74 -2.04
N ILE A 292 4.08 5.31 -1.48
CA ILE A 292 3.78 5.43 -0.04
C ILE A 292 3.99 4.07 0.63
N VAL A 293 3.48 2.98 0.06
CA VAL A 293 3.54 1.66 0.73
C VAL A 293 4.88 0.97 0.48
N TYR A 294 5.17 0.59 -0.77
CA TYR A 294 6.24 -0.38 -1.03
C TYR A 294 7.62 0.23 -1.23
N ALA A 295 7.79 1.14 -2.18
CA ALA A 295 9.10 1.58 -2.64
C ALA A 295 9.99 2.18 -1.53
N PRO A 296 9.51 3.08 -0.65
CA PRO A 296 10.34 3.58 0.44
C PRO A 296 10.83 2.46 1.36
N LEU A 297 9.93 1.56 1.77
CA LEU A 297 10.26 0.43 2.63
C LEU A 297 11.21 -0.57 1.94
N LEU A 298 11.02 -0.83 0.63
CA LEU A 298 11.97 -1.63 -0.15
C LEU A 298 13.37 -1.01 -0.19
N ALA A 299 13.49 0.31 -0.10
CA ALA A 299 14.76 1.04 -0.02
C ALA A 299 15.30 1.21 1.42
N GLY A 300 14.60 0.68 2.43
CA GLY A 300 14.96 0.84 3.84
C GLY A 300 14.71 2.25 4.36
N MET A 301 13.84 3.02 3.71
CA MET A 301 13.45 4.37 4.11
C MET A 301 12.18 4.34 4.95
N ALA A 302 12.02 5.33 5.83
CA ALA A 302 10.74 5.60 6.45
C ALA A 302 9.77 6.19 5.41
N THR A 303 8.51 5.79 5.45
CA THR A 303 7.44 6.39 4.63
C THR A 303 6.49 7.25 5.46
N ILE A 304 6.03 8.36 4.89
CA ILE A 304 4.99 9.20 5.51
C ILE A 304 3.61 8.83 4.96
N VAL A 305 2.72 8.45 5.86
CA VAL A 305 1.28 8.26 5.62
C VAL A 305 0.57 9.51 6.10
N TYR A 306 0.09 10.34 5.17
CA TYR A 306 -0.53 11.62 5.50
C TYR A 306 -2.04 11.63 5.23
N GLU A 307 -2.84 11.83 6.27
CA GLU A 307 -4.26 12.17 6.16
C GLU A 307 -4.43 13.68 6.24
N GLY A 308 -4.75 14.30 5.12
CA GLY A 308 -5.08 15.72 5.08
C GLY A 308 -4.97 16.32 3.68
N LEU A 309 -5.09 17.65 3.63
CA LEU A 309 -4.87 18.45 2.42
C LEU A 309 -3.58 19.27 2.54
N PRO A 310 -2.95 19.67 1.42
CA PRO A 310 -1.79 20.57 1.43
C PRO A 310 -2.09 21.98 1.96
N THR A 311 -3.36 22.31 2.15
CA THR A 311 -3.85 23.65 2.50
C THR A 311 -4.61 23.65 3.83
N TRP A 312 -4.53 22.56 4.60
CA TRP A 312 -5.27 22.40 5.85
C TRP A 312 -4.35 21.82 6.94
N PRO A 313 -4.28 22.45 8.14
CA PRO A 313 -4.99 23.68 8.55
C PRO A 313 -4.47 24.95 7.86
N ASP A 314 -3.27 24.91 7.30
CA ASP A 314 -2.63 26.01 6.56
C ASP A 314 -1.73 25.47 5.43
N CYS A 315 -1.28 26.35 4.53
CA CYS A 315 -0.41 25.99 3.39
C CYS A 315 1.02 25.57 3.79
N GLY A 316 1.37 25.71 5.08
CA GLY A 316 2.65 25.30 5.65
C GLY A 316 2.67 23.84 6.13
N VAL A 317 1.53 23.15 6.14
CA VAL A 317 1.39 21.82 6.78
C VAL A 317 2.40 20.78 6.26
N TRP A 318 2.63 20.71 4.95
CA TRP A 318 3.62 19.79 4.39
C TRP A 318 5.05 20.18 4.72
N TRP A 319 5.36 21.48 4.77
CA TRP A 319 6.70 21.96 5.11
C TRP A 319 7.01 21.72 6.59
N LYS A 320 6.02 21.85 7.47
CA LYS A 320 6.14 21.46 8.88
C LYS A 320 6.44 19.96 9.02
N ILE A 321 5.80 19.10 8.22
CA ILE A 321 6.10 17.66 8.19
C ILE A 321 7.52 17.41 7.67
N VAL A 322 7.91 18.08 6.58
CA VAL A 322 9.26 17.99 5.99
C VAL A 322 10.34 18.37 7.00
N GLU A 323 10.14 19.50 7.69
CA GLU A 323 11.04 19.99 8.72
C GLU A 323 11.08 19.05 9.93
N LYS A 324 9.93 18.68 10.49
CA LYS A 324 9.85 17.84 11.70
C LYS A 324 10.52 16.48 11.52
N TYR A 325 10.29 15.85 10.38
CA TYR A 325 10.78 14.49 10.10
C TYR A 325 12.03 14.44 9.24
N GLN A 326 12.63 15.59 8.93
CA GLN A 326 13.83 15.69 8.10
C GLN A 326 13.66 14.91 6.79
N VAL A 327 12.55 15.18 6.09
CA VAL A 327 12.20 14.47 4.85
C VAL A 327 13.31 14.64 3.82
N SER A 328 13.94 13.54 3.47
CA SER A 328 15.08 13.52 2.56
C SER A 328 14.66 13.62 1.08
N ARG A 329 13.46 13.13 0.76
CA ARG A 329 12.89 13.10 -0.60
C ARG A 329 11.38 13.29 -0.52
N MET A 330 10.84 14.17 -1.35
CA MET A 330 9.40 14.42 -1.44
C MET A 330 8.93 14.21 -2.88
N PHE A 331 7.78 13.57 -3.05
CA PHE A 331 7.13 13.36 -4.35
C PHE A 331 5.66 13.78 -4.26
N SER A 332 5.23 14.68 -5.14
CA SER A 332 3.86 15.22 -5.14
C SER A 332 3.41 15.61 -6.53
N ALA A 333 2.09 15.78 -6.71
CA ALA A 333 1.52 16.21 -7.98
C ALA A 333 1.69 17.74 -8.20
N PRO A 334 1.90 18.20 -9.45
CA PRO A 334 1.93 19.64 -9.75
C PRO A 334 0.66 20.40 -9.33
N THR A 335 -0.48 19.72 -9.36
CA THR A 335 -1.78 20.28 -8.93
C THR A 335 -1.83 20.62 -7.45
N ALA A 336 -1.04 19.95 -6.60
CA ALA A 336 -0.96 20.28 -5.19
C ALA A 336 -0.21 21.60 -4.96
N HIS A 337 0.91 21.81 -5.67
CA HIS A 337 1.70 23.04 -5.60
C HIS A 337 0.89 24.25 -6.08
N SER A 338 0.25 24.15 -7.24
CA SER A 338 -0.57 25.23 -7.78
C SER A 338 -1.80 25.61 -6.94
N ARG A 339 -2.26 24.73 -6.04
CA ARG A 339 -3.32 25.06 -5.06
C ARG A 339 -2.76 25.82 -3.86
N ALA A 340 -1.56 25.47 -3.39
CA ALA A 340 -0.89 26.18 -2.31
C ALA A 340 -0.49 27.62 -2.73
N GLU A 341 0.01 27.80 -3.96
CA GLU A 341 0.44 29.10 -4.49
C GLU A 341 -0.70 30.12 -4.67
N LYS A 342 -1.95 29.64 -4.84
CA LYS A 342 -3.12 30.51 -5.06
C LYS A 342 -3.68 31.11 -3.78
N ILE A 343 -3.17 30.72 -2.61
CA ILE A 343 -3.64 31.19 -1.32
C ILE A 343 -2.60 32.19 -0.80
N PRO A 344 -2.92 33.49 -0.70
CA PRO A 344 -1.97 34.50 -0.24
C PRO A 344 -1.49 34.14 1.17
N TYR A 345 -0.18 34.20 1.38
CA TYR A 345 0.42 34.11 2.72
C TYR A 345 -0.25 35.16 3.61
N ARG A 346 -0.96 34.71 4.65
CA ARG A 346 -1.55 35.58 5.66
C ARG A 346 -0.65 35.66 6.87
#